data_AF-A0A2E9WMB2-F1
#
_entry.id   AF-A0A2E9WMB2-F1
#
_cell.length_a   1.000
_cell.length_b   1.000
_cell.length_c   1.000
_cell.angle_alpha   90.00
_cell.angle_beta   90.00
_cell.angle_gamma   90.00
#
_symmetry.space_group_name_H-M   'P 1'
#
loop_
_entity.id
_entity.type
_entity.pdbx_description
1 polymer ?
#
loop_
_entity_poly.entity_id
_entity_poly.type
_entity_poly.pdbx_seq_one_letter_code
_entity_poly.pdbx_strand_id
1 'polypeptide(L)' 'MKDLGVHALLFFFAGSVIVIIGTLFSETDDARAKAILPRRLLRFFLGSLLVLGVMLVCEHTLASVH' A
#
# COMPACT_ATOMS: atom_id res chain seq x y z
N MET A 1 15.18 -2.40 12.40
CA MET A 1 13.74 -2.60 12.74
C MET A 1 13.41 -4.09 12.87
N LYS A 2 13.15 -4.64 14.07
CA LYS A 2 12.99 -6.11 14.24
C LYS A 2 11.68 -6.68 13.67
N ASP A 3 10.65 -5.85 13.49
CA ASP A 3 9.31 -6.29 13.06
C ASP A 3 8.81 -5.62 11.78
N LEU A 4 9.72 -5.21 10.89
CA LEU A 4 9.37 -4.52 9.63
C LEU A 4 8.36 -5.31 8.80
N GLY A 5 8.55 -6.63 8.67
CA GLY A 5 7.65 -7.48 7.90
C GLY A 5 6.22 -7.52 8.45
N VAL A 6 6.07 -7.59 9.77
CA VAL A 6 4.76 -7.58 10.44
C VAL A 6 4.07 -6.22 10.26
N HIS A 7 4.81 -5.13 10.43
CA HIS A 7 4.27 -3.78 10.23
C HIS A 7 3.84 -3.54 8.79
N ALA A 8 4.67 -3.93 7.82
CA ALA A 8 4.34 -3.82 6.40
C ALA A 8 3.08 -4.64 6.06
N LEU A 9 2.98 -5.87 6.58
CA LEU A 9 1.81 -6.72 6.35
C LEU A 9 0.54 -6.11 6.95
N LEU A 10 0.59 -5.61 8.18
CA LEU A 10 -0.55 -4.93 8.82
C LEU A 10 -0.95 -3.67 8.04
N PHE A 11 0.02 -2.88 7.59
CA PHE A 11 -0.21 -1.69 6.77
C PHE A 11 -0.90 -2.05 5.44
N PHE A 12 -0.39 -3.05 4.74
CA PHE A 12 -0.97 -3.50 3.47
C PHE A 12 -2.37 -4.08 3.66
N PHE A 13 -2.59 -4.85 4.73
CA PHE A 13 -3.90 -5.39 5.07
C PHE A 13 -4.91 -4.26 5.33
N ALA A 14 -4.61 -3.36 6.28
CA ALA A 14 -5.50 -2.26 6.61
C ALA A 14 -5.74 -1.32 5.41
N GLY A 15 -4.68 -0.99 4.67
CA GLY A 15 -4.78 -0.16 3.47
C GLY A 15 -5.61 -0.81 2.36
N SER A 16 -5.50 -2.12 2.17
CA SER A 16 -6.33 -2.84 1.18
C SER A 16 -7.82 -2.76 1.53
N VAL A 17 -8.20 -2.88 2.81
CA VAL A 17 -9.58 -2.71 3.27
C VAL A 17 -10.10 -1.31 2.97
N ILE A 18 -9.28 -0.28 3.25
CA ILE A 18 -9.63 1.12 2.96
C ILE A 18 -9.83 1.35 1.45
N VAL A 19 -8.93 0.81 0.61
CA VAL A 19 -9.04 0.93 -0.85
C VAL A 19 -10.27 0.19 -1.38
N ILE A 20 -10.59 -0.99 -0.84
CA ILE A 20 -11.78 -1.77 -1.21
C ILE A 20 -13.04 -0.98 -0.87
N ILE A 21 -13.21 -0.58 0.39
CA ILE A 21 -14.38 0.18 0.85
C ILE A 21 -14.48 1.49 0.07
N GLY A 22 -13.40 2.26 0.00
CA GLY A 22 -13.39 3.53 -0.72
C GLY A 22 -13.75 3.38 -2.20
N THR A 23 -13.36 2.28 -2.85
CA THR A 23 -13.76 2.01 -4.24
C THR A 23 -15.24 1.67 -4.35
N LEU A 24 -15.73 0.76 -3.51
CA LEU A 24 -17.12 0.31 -3.52
C LEU A 24 -18.11 1.44 -3.19
N PHE A 25 -17.75 2.35 -2.30
CA PHE A 25 -18.60 3.49 -1.94
C PHE A 25 -18.40 4.73 -2.82
N SER A 26 -17.40 4.74 -3.71
CA SER A 26 -17.15 5.87 -4.62
C SER A 26 -17.88 5.78 -5.96
N GLU A 27 -18.34 4.58 -6.33
CA GLU A 27 -19.02 4.32 -7.60
C GLU A 27 -20.48 3.96 -7.32
N THR A 28 -21.40 4.51 -8.11
CA THR A 28 -22.84 4.21 -7.99
C THR A 28 -23.25 2.91 -8.70
N ASP A 29 -22.35 2.35 -9.52
CA ASP A 29 -22.54 1.11 -10.28
C ASP A 29 -21.55 0.03 -9.83
N ASP A 30 -22.08 -1.08 -9.33
CA ASP A 30 -21.34 -2.23 -8.83
C ASP A 30 -20.43 -2.87 -9.90
N ALA A 31 -20.88 -2.91 -11.16
CA ALA A 31 -20.11 -3.51 -12.24
C ALA A 31 -18.83 -2.70 -12.50
N ARG A 32 -18.97 -1.37 -12.49
CA ARG A 32 -17.85 -0.44 -12.63
C ARG A 32 -16.92 -0.50 -11.41
N ALA A 33 -17.46 -0.56 -10.20
CA ALA A 33 -16.68 -0.67 -8.98
C ALA A 33 -15.76 -1.91 -9.01
N LYS A 34 -16.31 -3.07 -9.37
CA LYS A 34 -15.56 -4.34 -9.48
C LYS A 34 -14.48 -4.29 -10.57
N ALA A 35 -14.75 -3.66 -11.70
CA ALA A 35 -13.80 -3.53 -12.80
C ALA A 35 -12.59 -2.63 -12.44
N ILE A 36 -12.82 -1.57 -11.66
CA ILE A 36 -11.80 -0.59 -11.30
C ILE A 36 -10.96 -1.04 -10.09
N LEU A 37 -11.57 -1.77 -9.15
CA LEU A 37 -10.95 -2.23 -7.91
C LEU A 37 -9.55 -2.85 -8.06
N PRO A 38 -9.31 -3.83 -8.96
CA PRO A 38 -7.98 -4.46 -9.08
C PRO A 38 -6.90 -3.44 -9.47
N ARG A 39 -7.24 -2.47 -10.34
CA ARG A 39 -6.30 -1.43 -10.76
C ARG A 39 -5.98 -0.44 -9.63
N ARG A 40 -6.97 -0.11 -8.79
CA ARG A 40 -6.77 0.75 -7.61
C ARG A 40 -5.92 0.06 -6.54
N LEU A 41 -6.18 -1.22 -6.27
CA LEU A 41 -5.35 -2.03 -5.38
C LEU A 41 -3.92 -2.13 -5.88
N LEU A 42 -3.72 -2.43 -7.17
CA LEU A 42 -2.37 -2.50 -7.75
C LEU A 42 -1.61 -1.18 -7.61
N ARG A 43 -2.26 -0.04 -7.87
CA ARG A 43 -1.65 1.29 -7.67
C ARG A 43 -1.29 1.55 -6.22
N PHE A 44 -2.14 1.16 -5.27
CA PHE A 44 -1.85 1.26 -3.84
C PHE A 44 -0.60 0.44 -3.49
N PHE A 45 -0.57 -0.84 -3.84
CA PHE A 45 0.57 -1.71 -3.55
C PHE A 45 1.87 -1.19 -4.18
N LEU A 46 1.85 -0.82 -5.46
CA LEU A 46 3.04 -0.32 -6.15
C LEU A 46 3.54 1.01 -5.55
N GLY A 47 2.63 1.96 -5.28
CA GLY A 47 2.98 3.24 -4.67
C GLY A 47 3.56 3.06 -3.27
N SER A 48 2.93 2.24 -2.44
CA SER A 48 3.39 1.94 -1.09
C SER A 48 4.71 1.17 -1.07
N LEU A 49 4.91 0.21 -1.98
CA LEU A 49 6.17 -0.53 -2.10
C LEU A 49 7.32 0.39 -2.53
N LEU A 50 7.06 1.35 -3.42
CA LEU A 50 8.04 2.36 -3.82
C LEU A 50 8.44 3.23 -2.63
N VAL A 51 7.48 3.72 -1.84
CA VAL A 51 7.77 4.51 -0.63
C VAL A 51 8.56 3.69 0.39
N LEU A 52 8.16 2.44 0.63
CA LEU A 52 8.89 1.53 1.51
C LEU A 52 10.32 1.30 1.03
N GLY A 53 10.52 1.11 -0.27
CA GLY A 53 11.84 0.97 -0.87
C GLY A 53 12.72 2.21 -0.65
N VAL A 54 12.16 3.41 -0.85
CA VAL A 54 12.87 4.68 -0.58
C VAL A 54 13.24 4.79 0.90
N MET A 55 12.32 4.48 1.81
CA MET A 55 12.59 4.48 3.26
C MET A 55 13.73 3.53 3.62
N LEU A 56 13.76 2.32 3.06
CA LEU A 56 14.83 1.35 3.30
C LEU A 56 16.18 1.80 2.73
N VAL A 57 16.19 2.40 1.54
CA VAL A 57 17.41 2.98 0.98
C VAL A 57 17.92 4.10 1.87
N CYS A 58 17.03 4.98 2.37
CA CYS A 58 17.38 6.02 3.32
C CYS A 58 17.90 5.45 4.64
N GLU A 59 17.26 4.42 5.20
CA GLU A 59 17.74 3.73 6.41
C GLU A 59 19.15 3.19 6.19
N HIS A 60 19.41 2.49 5.09
CA HIS A 60 20.72 1.92 4.80
C HIS A 60 21.80 2.96 4.48
N THR A 61 21.45 4.05 3.79
CA THR A 61 22.42 5.11 3.47
C THR A 61 22.72 6.01 4.65
N LEU A 62 21.72 6.39 5.45
CA LEU A 62 21.91 7.25 6.62
C LEU A 62 22.48 6.48 7.82
N ALA A 63 22.10 5.22 8.01
CA ALA A 63 22.72 4.36 9.03
C ALA A 63 24.16 3.98 8.67
N SER A 64 24.54 4.00 7.38
CA SER A 64 25.95 3.79 6.96
C SER A 64 26.85 4.98 7.27
N VAL A 65 26.29 6.15 7.59
CA VAL A 65 27.06 7.38 7.89
C VAL A 65 27.37 7.47 9.40
N HIS A 66 26.82 6.57 10.23
CA HIS A 66 26.92 6.64 11.69
C HIS A 66 27.67 5.48 12.34
#